data_AF-A0AAU1PAG9-F1
#
_entry.id   AF-A0AAU1PAG9-F1
#
_cell.length_a   1.000
_cell.length_b   1.000
_cell.length_c   1.000
_cell.angle_alpha   90.00
_cell.angle_beta   90.00
_cell.angle_gamma   90.00
#
_symmetry.space_group_name_H-M   'P 1'
#
loop_
_entity.id
_entity.type
_entity.pdbx_description
1 polymer ?
#
loop_
_entity_poly.entity_id
_entity_poly.type
_entity_poly.pdbx_seq_one_letter_code
_entity_poly.pdbx_strand_id
1 'polypeptide(L)'
;MSTGPLSLAAAFETPVTADRRGGFSKPSRQALDTYTVNINRLTGDRNRPFHGHTVIDPEEKPKGLGAAHESFYRLVEAAVEAAISAHDSTVAGAQQ
;
A
#
# COMPACT_ATOMS: atom_id res chain seq x y z
N MET A 1 -8.14 7.62 -19.07
CA MET A 1 -8.50 8.34 -17.83
C MET A 1 -7.51 7.93 -16.76
N SER A 2 -6.68 8.86 -16.26
CA SER A 2 -5.84 8.59 -15.09
C SER A 2 -6.71 8.71 -13.84
N THR A 3 -6.78 7.66 -13.02
CA THR A 3 -7.41 7.73 -11.70
C THR A 3 -6.52 8.60 -10.80
N GLY A 4 -7.08 9.66 -10.22
CA GLY A 4 -6.36 10.55 -9.30
C GLY A 4 -5.89 9.83 -8.02
N PRO A 5 -5.13 10.53 -7.15
CA PRO A 5 -4.64 9.94 -5.91
C PRO A 5 -5.80 9.44 -5.04
N LEU A 6 -5.70 8.20 -4.58
CA LEU A 6 -6.68 7.57 -3.71
C LEU A 6 -6.21 7.60 -2.26
N SER A 7 -7.00 8.20 -1.38
CA SER A 7 -6.75 8.21 0.06
C SER A 7 -7.35 6.96 0.72
N LEU A 8 -6.64 6.41 1.71
CA LEU A 8 -7.12 5.30 2.55
C LEU A 8 -7.73 5.77 3.88
N ALA A 9 -7.96 7.09 4.07
CA ALA A 9 -8.46 7.64 5.33
C ALA A 9 -9.83 7.08 5.74
N ALA A 10 -10.66 6.69 4.77
CA ALA A 10 -11.97 6.08 5.03
C ALA A 10 -11.88 4.72 5.76
N ALA A 11 -10.70 4.10 5.84
CA ALA A 11 -10.45 2.95 6.73
C ALA A 11 -10.78 3.25 8.21
N PHE A 12 -10.82 4.54 8.59
CA PHE A 12 -11.07 5.02 9.94
C PHE A 12 -12.38 5.79 10.08
N GLU A 13 -13.29 5.70 9.09
CA GLU A 13 -14.62 6.31 9.18
C GLU A 13 -15.41 5.76 10.36
N THR A 14 -15.32 4.44 10.58
CA THR A 14 -15.71 3.84 11.86
C THR A 14 -14.54 3.96 12.84
N PRO A 15 -14.73 4.52 14.05
CA PRO A 15 -13.66 4.64 15.03
C PRO A 15 -13.04 3.29 15.37
N VAL A 16 -11.71 3.22 15.31
CA VAL A 16 -10.95 2.04 15.73
C VAL A 16 -11.02 1.92 17.25
N THR A 17 -11.34 0.73 17.74
CA THR A 17 -11.34 0.43 19.17
C THR A 17 -9.99 -0.11 19.62
N ALA A 18 -9.64 0.14 20.89
CA ALA A 18 -8.41 -0.36 21.47
C ALA A 18 -8.42 -1.89 21.57
N ASP A 19 -7.24 -2.51 21.48
CA ASP A 19 -7.08 -3.93 21.75
C ASP A 19 -7.25 -4.25 23.25
N ARG A 20 -7.15 -5.54 23.60
CA ARG A 20 -7.29 -6.00 25.00
C ARG A 20 -6.23 -5.41 25.95
N ARG A 21 -5.15 -4.85 25.43
CA ARG A 21 -4.06 -4.22 26.19
C ARG A 21 -4.17 -2.69 26.18
N GLY A 22 -5.24 -2.13 25.60
CA GLY A 22 -5.49 -0.69 25.53
C GLY A 22 -4.78 0.01 24.35
N GLY A 23 -4.11 -0.72 23.46
CA GLY A 23 -3.38 -0.15 22.33
C GLY A 23 -4.22 0.00 21.07
N PHE A 24 -4.03 1.09 20.33
CA PHE A 24 -4.72 1.33 19.05
C PHE A 24 -3.89 0.95 17.82
N SER A 25 -2.56 0.85 17.95
CA SER A 25 -1.67 0.72 16.79
C SER A 25 -1.95 -0.54 15.97
N LYS A 26 -2.11 -1.69 16.63
CA LYS A 26 -2.43 -2.97 15.98
C LYS A 26 -3.82 -2.96 15.32
N PRO A 27 -4.92 -2.63 16.01
CA PRO A 27 -6.23 -2.60 15.38
C PRO A 27 -6.33 -1.54 14.26
N SER A 28 -5.61 -0.42 14.35
CA SER A 28 -5.55 0.57 13.26
C SER A 28 -4.88 0.01 12.00
N ARG A 29 -3.75 -0.70 12.14
CA ARG A 29 -3.11 -1.37 10.99
C ARG A 29 -3.99 -2.45 10.37
N GLN A 30 -4.74 -3.19 11.19
CA GLN A 30 -5.70 -4.20 10.72
C GLN A 30 -6.90 -3.59 9.96
N ALA A 31 -7.42 -2.45 10.45
CA ALA A 31 -8.49 -1.72 9.77
C ALA A 31 -8.00 -1.18 8.41
N LEU A 32 -6.80 -0.58 8.38
CA LEU A 32 -6.16 -0.13 7.15
C LEU A 32 -5.97 -1.29 6.17
N ASP A 33 -5.38 -2.41 6.60
CA ASP A 33 -5.14 -3.58 5.75
C ASP A 33 -6.44 -4.12 5.14
N THR A 34 -7.48 -4.27 5.97
CA THR A 34 -8.80 -4.75 5.53
C THR A 34 -9.42 -3.81 4.50
N TYR A 35 -9.34 -2.51 4.73
CA TYR A 35 -9.84 -1.50 3.80
C TYR A 35 -9.06 -1.54 2.47
N THR A 36 -7.73 -1.65 2.52
CA THR A 36 -6.89 -1.71 1.32
C THR A 36 -7.15 -2.99 0.50
N VAL A 37 -7.38 -4.15 1.14
CA VAL A 37 -7.83 -5.36 0.43
C VAL A 37 -9.09 -5.08 -0.39
N ASN A 38 -10.09 -4.43 0.22
CA ASN A 38 -11.36 -4.14 -0.44
C ASN A 38 -11.21 -3.12 -1.57
N ILE A 39 -10.42 -2.07 -1.36
CA ILE A 39 -10.15 -1.06 -2.37
C ILE A 39 -9.39 -1.66 -3.55
N ASN A 40 -8.33 -2.43 -3.31
CA ASN A 40 -7.55 -3.05 -4.38
C ASN A 40 -8.41 -3.99 -5.23
N ARG A 41 -9.35 -4.73 -4.62
CA ARG A 41 -10.31 -5.56 -5.35
C ARG A 41 -11.19 -4.73 -6.30
N LEU A 42 -11.57 -3.51 -5.91
CA LEU A 42 -12.44 -2.64 -6.71
C LEU A 42 -11.69 -1.86 -7.78
N THR A 43 -10.47 -1.39 -7.47
CA THR A 43 -9.68 -0.57 -8.40
C THR A 43 -8.79 -1.39 -9.32
N GLY A 44 -8.50 -2.65 -8.94
CA GLY A 44 -7.49 -3.47 -9.59
C GLY A 44 -6.08 -2.90 -9.47
N ASP A 45 -5.16 -3.44 -10.27
CA ASP A 45 -3.73 -3.09 -10.27
C ASP A 45 -3.31 -2.20 -11.45
N ARG A 46 -4.27 -1.59 -12.16
CA ARG A 46 -3.97 -0.83 -13.38
C ARG A 46 -3.16 0.43 -13.06
N ASN A 47 -2.07 0.65 -13.80
CA ASN A 47 -1.20 1.82 -13.69
C ASN A 47 -0.60 2.05 -12.29
N ARG A 48 -0.43 0.98 -11.50
CA ARG A 48 0.25 1.05 -10.21
C ARG A 48 1.65 0.44 -10.34
N PRO A 49 2.69 1.25 -10.57
CA PRO A 49 4.05 0.74 -10.77
C PRO A 49 4.63 0.10 -9.50
N PHE A 50 4.16 0.52 -8.33
CA PHE A 50 4.66 0.02 -7.05
C PHE A 50 3.53 -0.15 -6.03
N HIS A 51 3.63 -1.19 -5.21
CA HIS A 51 2.74 -1.45 -4.09
C HIS A 51 3.45 -2.30 -3.03
N GLY A 52 3.80 -1.69 -1.90
CA GLY A 52 4.53 -2.36 -0.83
C GLY A 52 4.44 -1.64 0.50
N HIS A 53 4.91 -2.32 1.55
CA HIS A 53 4.85 -1.86 2.93
C HIS A 53 6.04 -2.36 3.75
N THR A 54 6.22 -1.78 4.93
CA THR A 54 7.11 -2.27 6.00
C THR A 54 6.32 -2.27 7.31
N VAL A 55 6.59 -3.23 8.18
CA VAL A 55 5.92 -3.38 9.48
C VAL A 55 6.90 -3.19 10.64
N ILE A 56 6.39 -2.77 11.79
CA ILE A 56 7.17 -2.67 13.04
C ILE A 56 7.33 -4.06 13.68
N ASP A 57 6.31 -4.90 13.57
CA ASP A 57 6.29 -6.28 14.07
C ASP A 57 6.41 -7.23 12.86
N PRO A 58 7.53 -7.94 12.68
CA PRO A 58 7.73 -8.86 11.55
C PRO A 58 6.72 -10.01 11.47
N GLU A 59 6.02 -10.32 12.57
CA GLU A 59 4.96 -11.34 12.58
C GLU A 59 3.65 -10.81 11.99
N GLU A 60 3.48 -9.49 11.87
CA GLU A 60 2.33 -8.92 11.16
C GLU A 60 2.49 -9.13 9.66
N LYS A 61 1.47 -9.79 9.06
CA LYS A 61 1.43 -10.10 7.63
C LYS A 61 0.20 -9.45 6.97
N PRO A 62 0.20 -8.12 6.78
CA PRO A 62 -0.84 -7.41 6.02
C PRO A 62 -0.98 -8.02 4.62
N LYS A 63 -2.23 -8.18 4.15
CA LYS A 63 -2.53 -8.78 2.85
C LYS A 63 -2.82 -7.74 1.77
N GLY A 64 -3.39 -6.61 2.17
CA GLY A 64 -3.82 -5.52 1.31
C GLY A 64 -2.73 -4.53 0.96
N LEU A 65 -1.63 -4.48 1.72
CA LEU A 65 -0.60 -3.43 1.60
C LEU A 65 0.55 -3.76 0.63
N GLY A 66 0.43 -4.82 -0.16
CA GLY A 66 1.42 -5.17 -1.19
C GLY A 66 2.63 -5.92 -0.65
N ALA A 67 3.74 -5.88 -1.38
CA ALA A 67 4.96 -6.60 -1.01
C ALA A 67 5.55 -6.09 0.32
N ALA A 68 5.98 -7.02 1.18
CA ALA A 68 6.62 -6.67 2.44
C ALA A 68 8.11 -6.36 2.22
N HIS A 69 8.61 -5.33 2.91
CA HIS A 69 10.01 -4.93 2.93
C HIS A 69 10.51 -4.86 4.38
N GLU A 70 11.80 -5.14 4.58
CA GLU A 70 12.42 -5.25 5.91
C GLU A 70 12.67 -3.90 6.59
N SER A 71 12.69 -2.81 5.81
CA SER A 71 12.95 -1.47 6.33
C SER A 71 12.37 -0.40 5.42
N PHE A 72 12.22 0.81 5.98
CA PHE A 72 11.88 1.99 5.19
C PHE A 72 12.86 2.24 4.04
N TYR A 73 14.16 1.97 4.23
CA TYR A 73 15.15 2.16 3.18
C TYR A 73 14.88 1.21 2.00
N ARG A 74 14.68 -0.08 2.26
CA ARG A 74 14.37 -1.08 1.23
C ARG A 74 13.03 -0.82 0.55
N LEU A 75 12.04 -0.34 1.30
CA LEU A 75 10.75 0.06 0.76
C LEU A 75 10.87 1.23 -0.22
N VAL A 76 11.62 2.28 0.16
CA VAL A 76 11.82 3.47 -0.68
C VAL A 76 12.65 3.14 -1.92
N GLU A 77 13.73 2.37 -1.76
CA GLU A 77 14.58 1.91 -2.88
C GLU A 77 13.74 1.18 -3.94
N ALA A 78 12.94 0.20 -3.53
CA ALA A 78 12.07 -0.55 -4.43
C ALA A 78 10.99 0.33 -5.09
N ALA A 79 10.44 1.30 -4.36
CA ALA A 79 9.46 2.24 -4.91
C ALA A 79 10.05 3.14 -5.99
N VAL A 80 11.27 3.64 -5.79
CA VAL A 80 11.97 4.51 -6.75
C VAL A 80 12.37 3.72 -8.00
N GLU A 81 12.93 2.52 -7.83
CA GLU A 81 13.31 1.65 -8.95
C GLU A 81 12.11 1.31 -9.85
N ALA A 82 10.97 0.96 -9.23
CA ALA A 82 9.74 0.67 -9.94
C ALA A 82 9.19 1.90 -10.70
N ALA A 83 9.28 3.09 -10.11
CA ALA A 83 8.85 4.33 -10.74
C ALA A 83 9.69 4.69 -11.97
N ILE A 84 11.02 4.55 -11.89
CA ILE A 84 11.94 4.78 -13.01
C ILE A 84 11.66 3.78 -14.15
N SER A 85 11.54 2.50 -13.80
CA SER A 85 11.29 1.44 -14.79
C SER A 85 9.95 1.62 -15.53
N ALA A 86 8.91 2.05 -14.82
CA ALA A 86 7.60 2.33 -15.42
C ALA A 86 7.63 3.55 -16.34
N HIS A 87 8.41 4.58 -16.00
CA HIS A 87 8.62 5.75 -16.85
C HIS A 87 9.30 5.35 -18.17
N ASP A 88 10.39 4.58 -18.11
CA ASP A 88 11.12 4.15 -19.31
C ASP A 88 10.26 3.28 -20.23
N SER A 89 9.46 2.38 -19.65
CA SER A 89 8.50 1.56 -20.40
C SER A 89 7.43 2.40 -21.13
N THR A 90 7.01 3.50 -20.51
CA THR A 90 6.03 4.43 -21.10
C THR A 90 6.65 5.21 -22.27
N VAL A 91 7.90 5.67 -22.13
CA VAL A 91 8.61 6.41 -23.19
C VAL A 91 8.89 5.52 -24.40
N ALA A 92 9.32 4.27 -24.17
CA ALA A 92 9.60 3.32 -25.26
C ALA A 92 8.33 2.96 -26.06
N GLY A 93 7.19 2.79 -25.39
CA GLY A 93 5.91 2.52 -26.06
C GLY A 93 5.33 3.70 -26.83
N ALA A 94 5.76 4.94 -26.53
CA ALA A 94 5.33 6.14 -27.25
C ALA A 94 6.15 6.42 -28.54
N GLN A 95 7.24 5.68 -28.76
CA GLN A 95 8.13 5.83 -29.93
C GLN A 95 7.90 4.77 -31.02
N GLN A 96 6.87 3.92 -30.89
CA GLN A 96 6.44 2.91 -31.85
C GLN A 96 5.07 3.26 -32.42
#